data_AF-A0A353ZD67-F1
#
_entry.id   AF-A0A353ZD67-F1
#
_cell.length_a   1.000
_cell.length_b   1.000
_cell.length_c   1.000
_cell.angle_alpha   90.00
_cell.angle_beta   90.00
_cell.angle_gamma   90.00
#
_symmetry.space_group_name_H-M   'P 1'
#
loop_
_entity.id
_entity.type
_entity.pdbx_description
1 polymer ?
#
loop_
_entity_poly.entity_id
_entity_poly.type
_entity_poly.pdbx_seq_one_letter_code
_entity_poly.pdbx_strand_id
1 'polypeptide(L)'
;MGKSQVNVAMVGLGFGAEFIPIYQAHPQANVVAICQRNEEKLNKVGSTLGIDKRYTQFADVLADKSVDFVHINSPIPDHAWMSIEALKAGKHVMCTV
;
A
#
# COMPACT_ATOMS: atom_id res chain seq x y z
N MET A 1 0.19 24.84 -5.47
CA MET A 1 1.39 24.02 -5.68
C MET A 1 1.05 22.60 -5.25
N GLY A 2 1.24 21.61 -6.12
CA GLY A 2 0.97 20.19 -5.80
C GLY A 2 2.02 19.62 -4.85
N LYS A 3 1.69 18.51 -4.17
CA LYS A 3 2.64 17.73 -3.35
C LYS A 3 3.88 17.34 -4.17
N SER A 4 5.07 17.45 -3.59
CA SER A 4 6.33 17.03 -4.23
C SER A 4 6.49 15.51 -4.31
N GLN A 5 5.86 14.77 -3.40
CA GLN A 5 5.79 13.31 -3.39
C GLN A 5 4.37 12.84 -3.10
N VAL A 6 3.98 11.72 -3.72
CA VAL A 6 2.70 11.06 -3.51
C VAL A 6 2.90 9.82 -2.64
N ASN A 7 2.13 9.71 -1.56
CA ASN A 7 2.27 8.66 -0.57
C ASN A 7 1.47 7.41 -0.94
N VAL A 8 2.14 6.26 -1.00
CA VAL A 8 1.54 4.97 -1.32
C VAL A 8 1.44 4.05 -0.11
N ALA A 9 0.35 3.30 -0.04
CA ALA A 9 0.26 2.08 0.77
C ALA A 9 0.30 0.83 -0.13
N MET A 10 1.19 -0.11 0.19
CA MET A 10 1.28 -1.41 -0.50
C MET A 10 0.33 -2.41 0.17
N VAL A 11 -0.62 -2.98 -0.58
CA VAL A 11 -1.66 -3.87 -0.05
C VAL A 11 -1.47 -5.27 -0.62
N GLY A 12 -1.01 -6.20 0.21
CA GLY A 12 -0.55 -7.52 -0.22
C GLY A 12 0.96 -7.54 -0.45
N LEU A 13 1.67 -8.33 0.35
CA LEU A 13 3.14 -8.31 0.42
C LEU A 13 3.78 -9.65 0.04
N GLY A 14 3.05 -10.47 -0.72
CA GLY A 14 3.65 -11.58 -1.47
C GLY A 14 4.44 -10.99 -2.65
N PHE A 15 3.91 -11.13 -3.86
CA PHE A 15 4.45 -10.46 -5.04
C PHE A 15 4.55 -8.92 -4.89
N GLY A 16 3.62 -8.30 -4.16
CA GLY A 16 3.60 -6.84 -3.98
C GLY A 16 4.84 -6.23 -3.31
N ALA A 17 5.59 -7.02 -2.51
CA ALA A 17 6.80 -6.52 -1.85
C ALA A 17 7.90 -6.11 -2.86
N GLU A 18 7.92 -6.73 -4.04
CA GLU A 18 8.90 -6.43 -5.10
C GLU A 18 8.77 -5.00 -5.67
N PHE A 19 7.62 -4.37 -5.52
CA PHE A 19 7.41 -2.99 -5.98
C PHE A 19 7.92 -1.94 -4.99
N ILE A 20 8.16 -2.31 -3.72
CA ILE A 20 8.56 -1.35 -2.69
C ILE A 20 9.92 -0.70 -3.02
N PRO A 21 10.98 -1.45 -3.38
CA PRO A 21 12.26 -0.84 -3.76
C PRO A 21 12.16 0.08 -5.00
N ILE A 22 11.27 -0.25 -5.95
CA ILE A 22 11.03 0.56 -7.14
C ILE A 22 10.46 1.93 -6.74
N TYR A 23 9.50 1.96 -5.82
CA TYR A 23 8.98 3.21 -5.27
C TYR A 23 10.00 3.98 -4.45
N GLN A 24 10.82 3.30 -3.62
CA GLN A 24 11.87 3.95 -2.83
C GLN A 24 12.93 4.63 -3.69
N ALA A 25 13.19 4.11 -4.90
CA ALA A 25 14.08 4.72 -5.87
C ALA A 25 13.43 5.88 -6.66
N HIS A 26 12.10 6.05 -6.59
CA HIS A 26 11.39 7.04 -7.39
C HIS A 26 11.26 8.38 -6.64
N PRO A 27 11.75 9.51 -7.18
CA PRO A 27 11.85 10.77 -6.45
C PRO A 27 10.49 11.38 -6.04
N GLN A 28 9.42 11.02 -6.73
CA GLN A 28 8.06 11.56 -6.49
C GLN A 28 7.11 10.58 -5.78
N ALA A 29 7.61 9.44 -5.30
CA ALA A 29 6.79 8.46 -4.58
C ALA A 29 7.39 8.16 -3.21
N ASN A 30 6.53 7.85 -2.26
CA ASN A 30 6.94 7.50 -0.91
C ASN A 30 6.08 6.36 -0.36
N VAL A 31 6.70 5.21 -0.06
CA VAL A 31 6.00 4.07 0.55
C VAL A 31 5.81 4.36 2.03
N VAL A 32 4.65 4.91 2.39
CA VAL A 32 4.36 5.31 3.76
C VAL A 32 3.78 4.20 4.60
N ALA A 33 3.19 3.17 3.97
CA ALA A 33 2.52 2.10 4.69
C ALA A 33 2.54 0.78 3.93
N ILE A 34 2.44 -0.32 4.66
CA ILE A 34 2.25 -1.67 4.12
C ILE A 34 1.08 -2.38 4.82
N CYS A 35 0.39 -3.24 4.09
CA CYS A 35 -0.79 -3.95 4.60
C CYS A 35 -0.80 -5.41 4.18
N GLN A 36 -0.91 -6.34 5.13
CA GLN A 36 -1.26 -7.74 4.87
C GLN A 36 -1.82 -8.42 6.14
N ARG A 37 -2.59 -9.50 5.95
CA ARG A 37 -3.30 -10.19 7.04
C ARG A 37 -2.37 -10.88 8.06
N ASN A 38 -1.23 -11.41 7.61
CA ASN A 38 -0.30 -12.13 8.49
C ASN A 38 0.72 -11.14 9.09
N GLU A 39 0.59 -10.89 10.39
CA GLU A 39 1.40 -9.91 11.11
C GLU A 39 2.89 -10.26 11.16
N GLU A 40 3.25 -11.54 11.25
CA GLU A 40 4.65 -11.96 11.23
C GLU A 40 5.33 -11.61 9.91
N LYS A 41 4.69 -11.95 8.78
CA LYS A 41 5.16 -11.59 7.44
C LYS A 41 5.15 -10.08 7.23
N LEU A 42 4.16 -9.37 7.76
CA LEU A 42 4.04 -7.91 7.70
C LEU A 42 5.25 -7.26 8.37
N ASN A 43 5.57 -7.72 9.57
CA ASN A 43 6.70 -7.24 10.34
C ASN A 43 8.04 -7.58 9.70
N LYS A 44 8.17 -8.77 9.11
CA LYS A 44 9.38 -9.14 8.35
C LYS A 44 9.62 -8.17 7.20
N VAL A 45 8.64 -7.95 6.33
CA VAL A 45 8.77 -7.03 5.18
C VAL A 45 9.03 -5.60 5.64
N GLY A 46 8.27 -5.11 6.62
CA GLY A 46 8.43 -3.76 7.16
C GLY A 46 9.81 -3.52 7.76
N SER A 47 10.36 -4.49 8.49
CA SER A 47 11.71 -4.37 9.06
C SER A 47 12.81 -4.49 8.01
N THR A 48 12.65 -5.35 7.00
CA THR A 48 13.63 -5.50 5.91
C THR A 48 13.70 -4.25 5.02
N LEU A 49 12.56 -3.61 4.74
CA LEU A 49 12.48 -2.51 3.78
C LEU A 49 12.34 -1.13 4.43
N GLY A 50 12.39 -1.05 5.77
CA GLY A 50 12.36 0.22 6.51
C GLY A 50 11.01 0.93 6.47
N ILE A 51 9.91 0.20 6.66
CA ILE A 51 8.55 0.76 6.68
C ILE A 51 7.92 0.52 8.05
N ASP A 52 7.68 1.61 8.76
CA ASP A 52 7.21 1.59 10.15
C ASP A 52 5.69 1.38 10.26
N LYS A 53 4.93 2.02 9.36
CA LYS A 53 3.48 2.00 9.41
C LYS A 53 2.94 0.73 8.74
N ARG A 54 2.31 -0.10 9.55
CA ARG A 54 1.95 -1.48 9.21
C ARG A 54 0.50 -1.71 9.60
N TYR A 55 -0.29 -2.24 8.67
CA TYR A 55 -1.70 -2.54 8.88
C TYR A 55 -1.98 -4.01 8.62
N THR A 56 -2.82 -4.61 9.46
CA THR A 56 -3.35 -5.95 9.21
C THR A 56 -4.72 -5.91 8.53
N GLN A 57 -5.40 -4.77 8.60
CA GLN A 57 -6.73 -4.55 8.03
C GLN A 57 -6.69 -3.47 6.95
N PHE A 58 -7.30 -3.76 5.80
CA PHE A 58 -7.36 -2.82 4.67
C PHE A 58 -8.15 -1.54 5.02
N ALA A 59 -9.19 -1.65 5.85
CA ALA A 59 -9.98 -0.49 6.29
C ALA A 59 -9.13 0.57 7.02
N ASP A 60 -8.12 0.15 7.77
CA ASP A 60 -7.22 1.07 8.48
C ASP A 60 -6.33 1.86 7.51
N VAL A 61 -5.94 1.23 6.38
CA VAL A 61 -5.25 1.91 5.28
C VAL A 61 -6.14 2.98 4.66
N LEU A 62 -7.43 2.68 4.45
CA LEU A 62 -8.39 3.63 3.86
C LEU A 62 -8.66 4.83 4.79
N ALA A 63 -8.69 4.59 6.10
CA ALA A 63 -8.88 5.63 7.12
C ALA A 63 -7.64 6.53 7.28
N ASP A 64 -6.46 6.08 6.87
CA ASP A 64 -5.22 6.85 6.97
C ASP A 64 -5.18 8.02 5.99
N LYS A 65 -5.30 9.24 6.51
CA LYS A 65 -5.25 10.48 5.74
C LYS A 65 -3.87 10.78 5.13
N SER A 66 -2.81 10.12 5.58
CA SER A 66 -1.47 10.30 5.02
C SER A 66 -1.22 9.47 3.75
N VAL A 67 -2.07 8.49 3.46
CA VAL A 67 -2.02 7.68 2.22
C VAL A 67 -2.78 8.42 1.13
N ASP A 68 -2.11 8.71 0.00
CA ASP A 68 -2.73 9.37 -1.15
C ASP A 68 -3.30 8.33 -2.13
N PHE A 69 -2.63 7.17 -2.27
CA PHE A 69 -3.08 6.08 -3.13
C PHE A 69 -2.71 4.70 -2.59
N VAL A 70 -3.42 3.67 -3.07
CA VAL A 70 -3.11 2.27 -2.76
C VAL A 70 -2.59 1.56 -4.00
N HIS A 71 -1.60 0.68 -3.81
CA HIS A 71 -1.22 -0.32 -4.80
C HIS A 71 -1.70 -1.69 -4.30
N ILE A 72 -2.68 -2.25 -5.00
CA ILE A 72 -3.36 -3.50 -4.65
C ILE A 72 -2.65 -4.66 -5.32
N ASN A 73 -2.04 -5.50 -4.49
CA ASN A 73 -1.30 -6.73 -4.81
C ASN A 73 -1.76 -7.89 -3.91
N SER A 74 -3.01 -7.82 -3.43
CA SER A 74 -3.70 -8.88 -2.69
C SER A 74 -4.05 -10.06 -3.64
N PRO A 75 -4.62 -11.17 -3.14
CA PRO A 75 -5.14 -12.22 -4.03
C PRO A 75 -6.15 -11.67 -5.05
N ILE A 76 -6.09 -12.16 -6.29
CA ILE A 76 -6.91 -11.68 -7.43
C ILE A 76 -8.41 -11.50 -7.09
N PRO A 77 -9.08 -12.42 -6.39
CA PRO A 77 -10.51 -12.25 -6.06
C PRO A 77 -10.81 -11.00 -5.23
N ASP A 78 -9.81 -10.46 -4.52
CA ASP A 78 -9.98 -9.30 -3.66
C ASP A 78 -9.86 -7.95 -4.39
N HIS A 79 -9.30 -7.95 -5.60
CA HIS A 79 -8.94 -6.73 -6.33
C HIS A 79 -10.12 -5.81 -6.61
N ALA A 80 -11.23 -6.38 -7.09
CA ALA A 80 -12.40 -5.60 -7.48
C ALA A 80 -13.00 -4.85 -6.29
N TRP A 81 -13.27 -5.56 -5.18
CA TRP A 81 -13.88 -4.93 -4.02
C TRP A 81 -12.91 -3.96 -3.33
N MET A 82 -11.61 -4.30 -3.24
CA MET A 82 -10.62 -3.40 -2.66
C MET A 82 -10.45 -2.10 -3.46
N SER A 83 -10.45 -2.20 -4.79
CA SER A 83 -10.38 -1.04 -5.68
C SER A 83 -11.60 -0.13 -5.50
N ILE A 84 -12.80 -0.70 -5.44
CA ILE A 84 -14.04 0.05 -5.25
C ILE A 84 -14.03 0.77 -3.89
N GLU A 85 -13.68 0.08 -2.82
CA GLU A 85 -13.65 0.69 -1.47
C GLU A 85 -12.56 1.77 -1.35
N ALA A 86 -11.40 1.59 -1.97
CA ALA A 86 -10.37 2.63 -2.01
C ALA A 86 -10.81 3.88 -2.76
N LEU A 87 -11.47 3.72 -3.92
CA LEU A 87 -12.03 4.84 -4.67
C LEU A 87 -13.12 5.57 -3.88
N LYS A 88 -14.03 4.84 -3.22
CA LYS A 88 -15.05 5.42 -2.32
C LYS A 88 -14.43 6.19 -1.15
N ALA A 89 -13.30 5.72 -0.62
CA ALA A 89 -12.53 6.39 0.41
C ALA A 89 -11.72 7.60 -0.10
N GLY A 90 -11.82 7.94 -1.39
CA GLY A 90 -11.15 9.09 -1.98
C GLY A 90 -9.65 8.87 -2.23
N LYS A 91 -9.19 7.62 -2.31
CA LYS A 91 -7.81 7.27 -2.64
C LYS A 91 -7.68 7.04 -4.15
N HIS A 92 -6.54 7.40 -4.74
CA HIS A 92 -6.21 6.87 -6.07
C HIS A 92 -5.89 5.37 -5.95
N VAL A 93 -6.08 4.63 -7.04
CA VAL A 93 -5.93 3.16 -7.05
C VAL A 93 -5.01 2.74 -8.18
N MET A 94 -4.02 1.92 -7.84
CA MET A 94 -3.28 1.10 -8.78
C MET A 94 -3.57 -0.37 -8.44
N CYS A 95 -4.06 -1.14 -9.40
CA CYS A 95 -4.43 -2.54 -9.20
C CYS A 95 -3.57 -3.43 -10.10
N THR A 96 -2.93 -4.44 -9.51
CA THR A 96 -2.19 -5.44 -10.28
C THR A 96 -3.15 -6.48 -10.92
N VAL A 97 -2.61 -7.49 -11.59
CA VAL A 97 -3.38 -8.56 -12.26
C VAL A 97 -4.02 -9.56 -11.29
#